data_AF-A0A6L1L4H7-F1
#
_entry.id   AF-A0A6L1L4H7-F1
#
_cell.length_a   1.000
_cell.length_b   1.000
_cell.length_c   1.000
_cell.angle_alpha   90.00
_cell.angle_beta   90.00
_cell.angle_gamma   90.00
#
_symmetry.space_group_name_H-M   'P 1'
#
loop_
_entity.id
_entity.type
_entity.pdbx_description
1 polymer ?
#
loop_
_entity_poly.entity_id
_entity_poly.type
_entity_poly.pdbx_seq_one_letter_code
_entity_poly.pdbx_strand_id
1 'polypeptide(L)'
;MIFKSTSFENDLILNITNQFCQNNQTVNNLSDFKKSLQLNFKLILIDYEVIKFDLTHISQILQEYKIKNSQNTILLFSKDRVKNCDFANIILNDINKNEWLALLKQYINQV
;
A
#
# COMPACT_ATOMS: atom_id res chain seq x y z
N MET A 1 -4.06 3.07 3.55
CA MET A 1 -3.85 3.95 2.38
C MET A 1 -3.67 3.08 1.14
N ILE A 2 -4.24 3.50 0.01
CA ILE A 2 -4.17 2.79 -1.27
C ILE A 2 -3.56 3.74 -2.31
N PHE A 3 -2.53 3.28 -3.04
CA PHE A 3 -1.94 4.01 -4.15
C PHE A 3 -1.72 3.07 -5.34
N LYS A 4 -2.70 3.03 -6.23
CA LYS A 4 -2.68 2.27 -7.48
C LYS A 4 -2.33 3.16 -8.67
N SER A 5 -1.94 2.52 -9.77
CA SER A 5 -1.53 3.19 -11.02
C SER A 5 -2.66 3.93 -11.72
N THR A 6 -3.92 3.56 -11.47
CA THR A 6 -5.10 4.27 -12.00
C THR A 6 -6.08 4.68 -10.90
N SER A 7 -6.81 5.77 -11.11
CA SER A 7 -7.89 6.20 -10.22
C SER A 7 -9.00 5.15 -10.13
N PHE A 8 -9.29 4.46 -11.24
CA PHE A 8 -10.24 3.35 -11.26
C PHE A 8 -9.85 2.22 -10.31
N GLU A 9 -8.59 1.77 -10.33
CA GLU A 9 -8.12 0.74 -9.41
C GLU A 9 -8.11 1.20 -7.96
N ASN A 10 -7.74 2.47 -7.72
CA ASN A 10 -7.85 3.10 -6.40
C ASN A 10 -9.29 2.98 -5.86
N ASP A 11 -10.28 3.40 -6.66
CA ASP A 11 -11.69 3.37 -6.27
C ASP A 11 -12.21 1.94 -6.09
N LEU A 12 -11.81 1.01 -6.95
CA LEU A 12 -12.20 -0.39 -6.84
C LEU A 12 -11.73 -1.01 -5.52
N ILE A 13 -10.44 -0.87 -5.21
CA ILE A 13 -9.88 -1.41 -3.96
C ILE A 13 -10.45 -0.67 -2.75
N LEU A 14 -10.62 0.66 -2.83
CA LEU A 14 -11.21 1.45 -1.75
C LEU A 14 -12.63 1.01 -1.44
N ASN A 15 -13.47 0.81 -2.46
CA ASN A 15 -14.86 0.38 -2.30
C ASN A 15 -14.96 -0.99 -1.61
N ILE A 16 -14.10 -1.94 -1.98
CA ILE A 16 -14.05 -3.25 -1.31
C ILE A 16 -13.57 -3.08 0.12
N THR A 17 -12.52 -2.29 0.35
CA THR A 17 -11.91 -2.10 1.67
C THR A 17 -12.86 -1.41 2.66
N ASN A 18 -13.63 -0.41 2.20
CA ASN A 18 -14.61 0.33 2.99
C ASN A 18 -15.76 -0.53 3.52
N GLN A 19 -16.00 -1.71 2.93
CA GLN A 19 -16.98 -2.68 3.45
C GLN A 19 -16.50 -3.38 4.74
N PHE A 20 -15.20 -3.28 5.08
CA PHE A 20 -14.58 -4.03 6.18
C PHE A 20 -13.88 -3.16 7.22
N CYS A 21 -13.30 -2.02 6.84
CA CYS A 21 -12.74 -1.05 7.77
C CYS A 21 -13.05 0.38 7.37
N GLN A 22 -12.98 1.28 8.34
CA GLN A 22 -13.22 2.71 8.16
C GLN A 22 -11.90 3.49 8.06
N ASN A 23 -11.97 4.79 7.73
CA ASN A 23 -10.83 5.70 7.65
C ASN A 23 -9.78 5.31 6.60
N ASN A 24 -10.23 4.72 5.49
CA ASN A 24 -9.38 4.44 4.34
C ASN A 24 -9.24 5.69 3.48
N GLN A 25 -8.10 5.80 2.79
CA GLN A 25 -7.85 6.86 1.83
C GLN A 25 -7.10 6.32 0.61
N THR A 26 -7.34 6.94 -0.53
CA THR A 26 -6.60 6.77 -1.77
C THR A 26 -5.73 7.99 -2.04
N VAL A 27 -4.63 7.79 -2.75
CA VAL A 27 -3.80 8.87 -3.29
C VAL A 27 -3.58 8.63 -4.77
N ASN A 28 -3.55 9.71 -5.55
CA ASN A 28 -3.52 9.64 -7.02
C ASN A 28 -2.17 10.07 -7.61
N ASN A 29 -1.23 10.54 -6.78
CA ASN A 29 0.10 10.96 -7.22
C ASN A 29 1.12 10.87 -6.07
N LEU A 30 2.41 10.92 -6.45
CA LEU A 30 3.53 10.80 -5.51
C LEU A 30 3.60 11.96 -4.49
N SER A 31 3.18 13.17 -4.86
CA SER A 31 3.20 14.31 -3.94
C SER A 31 2.21 14.10 -2.79
N ASP A 32 0.99 13.69 -3.11
CA ASP A 32 -0.06 13.41 -2.13
C ASP A 32 0.24 12.15 -1.32
N PHE A 33 0.90 11.15 -1.92
CA PHE A 33 1.43 10.00 -1.21
C PHE A 33 2.44 10.43 -0.13
N LYS A 34 3.45 11.24 -0.49
CA LYS A 34 4.46 11.73 0.46
C LYS A 34 3.84 12.57 1.60
N LYS A 35 2.89 13.45 1.28
CA LYS A 35 2.13 14.21 2.29
C LYS A 35 1.32 13.30 3.21
N SER A 36 0.66 12.29 2.64
CA SER A 36 -0.16 11.35 3.39
C SER A 36 0.62 10.56 4.44
N LEU A 37 1.90 10.26 4.17
CA LEU A 37 2.77 9.57 5.14
C LEU A 37 3.07 10.38 6.42
N GLN A 38 2.53 11.60 6.56
CA GLN A 38 2.48 12.29 7.85
C GLN A 38 1.45 11.66 8.81
N LEU A 39 0.52 10.86 8.29
CA LEU A 39 -0.45 10.09 9.07
C LEU A 39 0.06 8.67 9.34
N ASN A 40 -0.43 8.06 10.42
CA ASN A 40 -0.14 6.66 10.75
C ASN A 40 -1.19 5.74 10.13
N PHE A 41 -0.76 4.87 9.21
CA PHE A 41 -1.59 3.85 8.59
C PHE A 41 -1.22 2.48 9.16
N LYS A 42 -2.22 1.66 9.45
CA LYS A 42 -2.00 0.24 9.75
C LYS A 42 -1.56 -0.54 8.51
N LEU A 43 -2.16 -0.22 7.35
CA LEU A 43 -1.92 -0.90 6.09
C LEU A 43 -1.74 0.11 4.95
N ILE A 44 -0.69 -0.09 4.15
CA ILE A 44 -0.41 0.66 2.93
C ILE A 44 -0.35 -0.32 1.77
N LEU A 45 -1.20 -0.14 0.76
CA LEU A 45 -1.09 -0.81 -0.52
C LEU A 45 -0.48 0.17 -1.52
N ILE A 46 0.61 -0.21 -2.17
CA ILE A 46 1.28 0.58 -3.19
C ILE A 46 1.54 -0.25 -4.44
N ASP A 47 1.25 0.31 -5.60
CA ASP A 47 1.56 -0.28 -6.90
C ASP A 47 3.00 0.04 -7.29
N TYR A 48 3.76 -0.95 -7.72
CA TYR A 48 5.13 -0.75 -8.18
C TYR A 48 5.20 0.26 -9.33
N GLU A 49 4.19 0.27 -10.20
CA GLU A 49 4.14 1.13 -11.38
C GLU A 49 4.17 2.63 -11.04
N VAL A 50 3.66 3.03 -9.87
CA VAL A 50 3.65 4.45 -9.47
C VAL A 50 4.95 4.92 -8.83
N ILE A 51 5.81 3.99 -8.40
CA ILE A 51 7.07 4.29 -7.70
C ILE A 51 8.32 3.90 -8.49
N LYS A 52 8.20 3.07 -9.53
CA LYS A 52 9.36 2.47 -10.21
C LYS A 52 10.39 3.45 -10.75
N PHE A 53 9.97 4.67 -11.10
CA PHE A 53 10.85 5.71 -11.63
C PHE A 53 11.63 6.48 -10.55
N ASP A 54 11.23 6.36 -9.27
CA ASP A 54 11.87 7.01 -8.13
C ASP A 54 12.06 6.02 -6.97
N LEU A 55 12.30 4.74 -7.31
CA LEU A 55 12.22 3.62 -6.36
C LEU A 55 13.19 3.80 -5.19
N THR A 56 14.41 4.26 -5.44
CA THR A 56 15.44 4.45 -4.39
C THR A 56 14.97 5.43 -3.33
N HIS A 57 14.47 6.59 -3.74
CA HIS A 57 14.03 7.64 -2.83
C HIS A 57 12.74 7.23 -2.10
N ILE A 58 11.78 6.63 -2.81
CA ILE A 58 10.54 6.14 -2.18
C ILE A 58 10.84 5.01 -1.19
N SER A 59 11.79 4.13 -1.50
CA SER A 59 12.22 3.06 -0.58
C SER A 59 12.77 3.64 0.72
N GLN A 60 13.61 4.67 0.64
CA GLN A 60 14.13 5.36 1.83
C GLN A 60 12.99 5.97 2.66
N ILE A 61 12.06 6.69 2.03
CA ILE A 61 10.90 7.28 2.70
C ILE A 61 10.07 6.20 3.42
N LEU A 62 9.81 5.07 2.75
CA LEU A 62 9.00 3.99 3.32
C LEU A 62 9.74 3.24 4.44
N GLN A 63 11.06 3.09 4.34
CA GLN A 63 11.88 2.51 5.42
C GLN A 63 11.86 3.40 6.66
N GLU A 64 12.08 4.71 6.51
CA GLU A 64 11.98 5.68 7.61
C GLU A 64 10.58 5.69 8.23
N TYR A 65 9.54 5.59 7.39
CA TYR A 65 8.15 5.50 7.85
C TYR A 65 7.91 4.25 8.70
N LYS A 66 8.42 3.07 8.29
CA LYS A 66 8.29 1.82 9.06
C LYS A 66 9.02 1.88 10.39
N ILE A 67 10.18 2.54 10.46
CA ILE A 67 10.90 2.73 11.73
C ILE A 67 10.04 3.51 12.73
N LYS A 68 9.35 4.56 12.26
CA LYS A 68 8.45 5.39 13.09
C LYS A 68 7.13 4.68 13.41
N ASN A 69 6.68 3.76 12.55
CA ASN A 69 5.40 3.08 12.63
C ASN A 69 5.60 1.57 12.55
N SER A 70 6.16 0.95 13.58
CA SER A 70 6.60 -0.46 13.57
C SER A 70 5.47 -1.48 13.32
N GLN A 71 4.22 -1.11 13.60
CA GLN A 71 3.03 -1.93 13.37
C GLN A 71 2.45 -1.76 11.95
N ASN A 72 3.04 -0.89 11.13
CA ASN A 72 2.62 -0.70 9.75
C ASN A 72 3.00 -1.91 8.88
N THR A 73 2.06 -2.31 8.04
CA THR A 73 2.30 -3.26 6.95
C THR A 73 2.24 -2.55 5.60
N ILE A 74 3.28 -2.75 4.78
CA ILE A 74 3.31 -2.29 3.39
C ILE A 74 3.16 -3.49 2.46
N LEU A 75 2.14 -3.45 1.61
CA LEU A 75 1.89 -4.39 0.53
C LEU A 75 2.29 -3.73 -0.78
N LEU A 76 3.22 -4.34 -1.51
CA LEU A 76 3.64 -3.90 -2.83
C LEU A 76 2.96 -4.75 -3.89
N PHE A 77 2.09 -4.16 -4.69
CA PHE A 77 1.54 -4.80 -5.88
C PHE A 77 2.51 -4.64 -7.05
N SER A 78 2.86 -5.73 -7.74
CA SER A 78 3.71 -5.69 -8.93
C SER A 78 3.36 -6.86 -9.85
N LYS A 79 3.06 -6.61 -11.13
CA LYS A 79 2.80 -7.70 -12.08
C LYS A 79 4.05 -8.55 -12.35
N ASP A 80 5.22 -7.95 -12.20
CA ASP A 80 6.52 -8.57 -12.49
C ASP A 80 7.31 -8.84 -11.21
N ARG A 81 8.29 -9.74 -11.31
CA ARG A 81 9.29 -9.93 -10.25
C ARG A 81 10.11 -8.65 -10.06
N VAL A 82 10.03 -8.08 -8.87
CA VAL A 82 10.78 -6.88 -8.48
C VAL A 82 11.92 -7.22 -7.52
N LYS A 83 12.97 -6.39 -7.53
CA LYS A 83 14.14 -6.49 -6.63
C LYS A 83 14.29 -5.19 -5.86
N ASN A 84 15.07 -5.23 -4.78
CA ASN A 84 15.40 -4.04 -3.96
C ASN A 84 14.16 -3.33 -3.39
N CYS A 85 13.15 -4.11 -2.98
CA CYS A 85 11.90 -3.61 -2.43
C CYS A 85 11.76 -3.99 -0.94
N ASP A 86 12.86 -3.86 -0.18
CA ASP A 86 12.96 -4.31 1.23
C ASP A 86 12.03 -3.55 2.19
N PHE A 87 11.47 -2.43 1.73
CA PHE A 87 10.41 -1.72 2.44
C PHE A 87 9.10 -2.53 2.50
N ALA A 88 8.82 -3.36 1.50
CA ALA A 88 7.58 -4.12 1.40
C ALA A 88 7.59 -5.30 2.37
N ASN A 89 6.50 -5.48 3.11
CA ASN A 89 6.29 -6.67 3.93
C ASN A 89 5.85 -7.86 3.08
N ILE A 90 5.04 -7.60 2.05
CA ILE A 90 4.56 -8.61 1.09
C ILE A 90 4.60 -8.00 -0.30
N ILE A 91 4.98 -8.80 -1.29
CA ILE A 91 4.89 -8.47 -2.71
C ILE A 91 3.77 -9.32 -3.34
N LEU A 92 2.79 -8.67 -3.96
CA LEU A 92 1.60 -9.25 -4.56
C LEU A 92 1.72 -9.21 -6.08
N ASN A 93 1.66 -10.37 -6.75
CA ASN A 93 1.77 -10.44 -8.22
C ASN A 93 0.43 -10.30 -8.95
N ASP A 94 -0.61 -10.87 -8.35
CA ASP A 94 -2.00 -10.71 -8.76
C ASP A 94 -2.84 -10.91 -7.50
N ILE A 95 -4.00 -10.27 -7.43
CA ILE A 95 -4.89 -10.44 -6.29
C ILE A 95 -6.34 -10.30 -6.69
N ASN A 96 -7.11 -11.36 -6.47
CA ASN A 96 -8.54 -11.31 -6.63
C ASN A 96 -9.23 -10.73 -5.38
N LYS A 97 -10.55 -10.47 -5.49
CA LYS A 97 -11.33 -9.91 -4.40
C LYS A 97 -11.22 -10.75 -3.11
N ASN A 98 -11.35 -12.07 -3.18
CA ASN A 98 -11.36 -12.92 -1.98
C ASN A 98 -10.00 -12.94 -1.28
N GLU A 99 -8.92 -12.95 -2.05
CA GLU A 99 -7.56 -12.85 -1.53
C GLU A 99 -7.32 -11.49 -0.86
N TRP A 100 -7.79 -10.40 -1.48
CA TRP A 100 -7.72 -9.08 -0.85
C TRP A 100 -8.48 -9.04 0.48
N LEU A 101 -9.67 -9.63 0.52
CA LEU A 101 -10.46 -9.73 1.75
C LEU A 101 -9.76 -10.56 2.84
N ALA A 102 -9.09 -11.64 2.46
CA ALA A 102 -8.32 -12.46 3.41
C ALA A 102 -7.15 -11.66 4.00
N LEU A 103 -6.40 -10.92 3.18
CA LEU A 103 -5.31 -10.04 3.65
C LEU A 103 -5.85 -8.94 4.57
N LEU A 104 -6.94 -8.28 4.19
CA LEU A 104 -7.58 -7.27 5.03
C LEU A 104 -7.90 -7.83 6.42
N LYS A 105 -8.53 -9.01 6.50
CA LYS A 105 -8.84 -9.65 7.79
C LYS A 105 -7.59 -9.96 8.61
N GLN A 106 -6.53 -10.43 7.96
CA GLN A 106 -5.26 -10.75 8.62
C GLN A 106 -4.64 -9.50 9.28
N TYR A 107 -4.63 -8.36 8.59
CA TYR A 107 -3.92 -7.17 9.06
C TYR A 107 -4.81 -6.22 9.88
N ILE A 108 -6.13 -6.21 9.67
CA ILE A 108 -7.05 -5.38 10.46
C ILE A 108 -7.27 -5.99 11.84
N ASN A 109 -7.38 -7.32 11.94
CA ASN A 109 -7.71 -8.01 13.21
C ASN A 109 -6.50 -8.39 14.07
N GLN A 110 -5.27 -8.03 13.67
CA GLN A 110 -4.12 -8.10 14.58
C GLN A 110 -4.33 -7.03 15.67
N VAL A 111 -4.81 -7.49 16.83
CA VAL A 111 -4.92 -6.76 18.10
C VAL A 111 -3.66 -7.04 18.91
#